data_AF-A0A377E4V5-F1
#
_entry.id   AF-A0A377E4V5-F1
#
_cell.length_a   1.000
_cell.length_b   1.000
_cell.length_c   1.000
_cell.angle_alpha   90.00
_cell.angle_beta   90.00
_cell.angle_gamma   90.00
#
_symmetry.space_group_name_H-M   'P 1'
#
loop_
_entity.id
_entity.type
_entity.pdbx_description
1 polymer ?
#
loop_
_entity_poly.entity_id
_entity_poly.type
_entity_poly.pdbx_seq_one_letter_code
_entity_poly.pdbx_strand_id
1 'polypeptide(L)'
;MEKVSRETPDLLNFEKSMLIKEGAEKISKLDYPNFWHQGNLKLRLSYQFEPGADADGVTVHIPLPLLNQVEESGFEWQIPGLRRELVIALIKSLPKPVRRNFVPAPNYAKRF
;
A
#
# COMPACT_ATOMS: atom_id res chain seq x y z
N MET A 1 -20.49 4.25 -33.29
CA MET A 1 -19.15 4.33 -32.66
C MET A 1 -18.05 3.74 -33.55
N GLU A 2 -18.11 3.86 -34.89
CA GLU A 2 -17.17 3.16 -35.79
C GLU A 2 -16.51 4.06 -36.85
N LYS A 3 -16.60 5.39 -36.72
CA LYS A 3 -16.01 6.32 -37.71
C LYS A 3 -14.87 7.19 -37.20
N VAL A 4 -14.59 7.21 -35.90
CA VAL A 4 -13.48 8.02 -35.34
C VAL A 4 -12.16 7.23 -35.28
N SER A 5 -12.21 5.88 -35.31
CA SER A 5 -11.02 5.03 -35.19
C SER A 5 -10.10 5.03 -36.42
N ARG A 6 -10.56 5.51 -37.59
CA ARG A 6 -9.78 5.44 -38.85
C ARG A 6 -8.93 6.67 -39.13
N GLU A 7 -9.21 7.80 -38.50
CA GLU A 7 -8.55 9.08 -38.80
C GLU A 7 -7.42 9.42 -37.82
N THR A 8 -7.29 8.69 -36.72
CA THR A 8 -6.23 8.93 -35.73
C THR A 8 -5.82 7.62 -35.04
N PRO A 9 -4.88 6.85 -35.64
CA PRO A 9 -4.49 5.53 -35.15
C PRO A 9 -3.83 5.55 -33.76
N ASP A 10 -3.47 6.72 -33.23
CA ASP A 10 -2.80 6.87 -31.94
C ASP A 10 -3.76 7.07 -30.75
N LEU A 11 -5.08 7.10 -30.96
CA LEU A 11 -6.06 7.33 -29.88
C LEU A 11 -6.13 6.20 -28.83
N LEU A 12 -5.53 5.04 -29.13
CA LEU A 12 -5.36 3.92 -28.19
C LEU A 12 -3.92 3.71 -27.74
N ASN A 13 -2.99 4.59 -28.12
CA ASN A 13 -1.61 4.52 -27.69
C ASN A 13 -1.49 5.13 -26.30
N PHE A 14 -1.46 4.26 -25.28
CA PHE A 14 -1.14 4.66 -23.92
C PHE A 14 0.35 4.97 -23.84
N GLU A 15 0.72 6.25 -23.85
CA GLU A 15 2.07 6.64 -23.47
C GLU A 15 2.28 6.40 -21.97
N LYS A 16 3.50 6.02 -21.58
CA LYS A 16 3.86 5.77 -20.17
C LYS A 16 3.57 6.98 -19.27
N SER A 17 3.62 8.18 -19.82
CA SER A 17 3.21 9.45 -19.21
C SER A 17 1.73 9.51 -18.85
N MET A 18 0.84 8.91 -19.65
CA MET A 18 -0.61 8.86 -19.41
C MET A 18 -1.03 7.83 -18.36
N LEU A 19 -0.16 6.85 -18.05
CA LEU A 19 -0.37 5.87 -16.99
C LEU A 19 0.02 6.42 -15.60
N ILE A 20 0.72 7.55 -15.55
CA ILE A 20 1.17 8.18 -14.32
C ILE A 20 0.11 9.21 -13.91
N LYS A 21 -0.79 8.82 -12.99
CA LYS A 21 -1.71 9.78 -12.36
C LYS A 21 -0.90 10.91 -11.71
N GLU A 22 -1.28 12.16 -11.97
CA GLU A 22 -0.74 13.34 -11.27
C GLU A 22 -0.81 13.10 -9.75
N GLY A 23 0.36 13.01 -9.10
CA GLY A 23 0.51 12.64 -7.69
C GLY A 23 1.38 11.41 -7.43
N ALA A 24 1.69 10.62 -8.45
CA ALA A 24 2.60 9.46 -8.35
C ALA A 24 4.07 9.85 -8.04
N GLU A 25 4.46 11.12 -8.21
CA GLU A 25 5.82 11.59 -7.89
C GLU A 25 6.19 11.47 -6.40
N LYS A 26 5.22 11.26 -5.51
CA LYS A 26 5.46 11.09 -4.06
C LYS A 26 5.55 9.65 -3.59
N ILE A 27 5.27 8.66 -4.45
CA ILE A 27 5.30 7.26 -4.08
C ILE A 27 6.67 6.69 -4.44
N SER A 28 7.51 6.49 -3.43
CA SER A 28 8.81 5.86 -3.60
C SER A 28 8.64 4.34 -3.71
N LYS A 29 9.57 3.67 -4.42
CA LYS A 29 9.69 2.21 -4.36
C LYS A 29 9.94 1.70 -2.93
N LEU A 30 10.45 2.58 -2.05
CA LEU A 30 10.64 2.27 -0.63
C LEU A 30 9.31 2.15 0.12
N ASP A 31 8.24 2.77 -0.39
CA ASP A 31 6.91 2.70 0.22
C ASP A 31 6.23 1.34 -0.02
N TYR A 32 6.58 0.68 -1.13
CA TYR A 32 6.07 -0.63 -1.55
C TYR A 32 7.24 -1.60 -1.80
N PRO A 33 7.92 -2.04 -0.73
CA PRO A 33 9.11 -2.87 -0.88
C PRO A 33 8.77 -4.25 -1.44
N ASN A 34 9.70 -4.86 -2.17
CA ASN A 34 9.53 -6.25 -2.65
C ASN A 34 9.76 -7.29 -1.54
N PHE A 35 10.37 -6.87 -0.42
CA PHE A 35 10.74 -7.74 0.68
C PHE A 35 10.42 -7.11 2.03
N TRP A 36 9.93 -7.95 2.95
CA TRP A 36 9.83 -7.66 4.36
C TRP A 36 11.07 -8.18 5.08
N HIS A 37 11.57 -7.39 6.03
CA HIS A 37 12.74 -7.74 6.82
C HIS A 37 12.37 -7.85 8.30
N GLN A 38 12.68 -8.99 8.92
CA GLN A 38 12.50 -9.22 10.36
C GLN A 38 13.76 -9.87 10.91
N GLY A 39 14.56 -9.09 11.64
CA GLY A 39 15.91 -9.50 12.02
C GLY A 39 16.73 -9.89 10.79
N ASN A 40 17.16 -11.16 10.73
CA ASN A 40 17.94 -11.70 9.61
C ASN A 40 17.07 -12.30 8.50
N LEU A 41 15.74 -12.34 8.66
CA LEU A 41 14.84 -12.88 7.66
C LEU A 41 14.56 -11.86 6.56
N LYS A 42 14.53 -12.34 5.32
CA LYS A 42 14.12 -11.59 4.13
C LYS A 42 12.97 -12.34 3.46
N LEU A 43 11.75 -11.85 3.63
CA LEU A 43 10.51 -12.49 3.17
C LEU A 43 9.98 -11.75 1.95
N ARG A 44 9.51 -12.46 0.93
CA ARG A 44 9.00 -11.83 -0.30
C ARG A 44 7.61 -11.26 -0.06
N LEU A 45 7.32 -10.09 -0.64
CA LEU A 45 5.99 -9.50 -0.65
C LEU A 45 5.34 -9.63 -2.04
N SER A 46 4.02 -9.78 -2.05
CA SER A 46 3.20 -9.58 -3.24
C SER A 46 2.04 -8.65 -2.94
N TYR A 47 1.64 -7.88 -3.94
CA TYR A 47 0.59 -6.86 -3.85
C TYR A 47 -0.54 -7.22 -4.80
N GLN A 48 -1.77 -7.14 -4.31
CA GLN A 48 -2.97 -7.30 -5.12
C GLN A 48 -3.91 -6.16 -4.77
N PHE A 49 -4.51 -5.55 -5.79
CA PHE A 49 -5.49 -4.48 -5.62
C PHE A 49 -6.77 -4.91 -6.33
N GLU A 50 -7.49 -5.80 -5.67
CA GLU A 50 -8.73 -6.40 -6.15
C GLU A 50 -9.73 -6.45 -5.00
N PRO A 51 -10.43 -5.33 -4.74
CA PRO A 51 -11.41 -5.26 -3.67
C PRO A 51 -12.43 -6.40 -3.73
N GLY A 52 -12.46 -7.21 -2.67
CA GLY A 52 -13.35 -8.38 -2.55
C GLY A 52 -12.68 -9.74 -2.82
N ALA A 53 -11.41 -9.78 -3.22
CA ALA A 53 -10.62 -11.01 -3.24
C ALA A 53 -9.99 -11.29 -1.86
N ASP A 54 -9.82 -12.57 -1.50
CA ASP A 54 -9.20 -12.97 -0.23
C ASP A 54 -7.76 -12.48 -0.07
N ALA A 55 -7.06 -12.27 -1.19
CA ALA A 55 -5.67 -11.81 -1.24
C ALA A 55 -5.55 -10.29 -1.49
N ASP A 56 -6.65 -9.53 -1.45
CA ASP A 56 -6.62 -8.07 -1.61
C ASP A 56 -5.70 -7.44 -0.54
N GLY A 57 -4.78 -6.59 -0.99
CA GLY A 57 -3.78 -5.95 -0.14
C GLY A 57 -2.37 -6.55 -0.28
N VAL A 58 -1.72 -6.81 0.86
CA VAL A 58 -0.30 -7.17 0.95
C VAL A 58 -0.14 -8.57 1.53
N THR A 59 0.54 -9.44 0.79
CA THR A 59 0.80 -10.83 1.20
C THR A 59 2.29 -11.03 1.42
N VAL A 60 2.65 -11.52 2.60
CA VAL A 60 4.02 -11.94 2.95
C VAL A 60 4.14 -13.44 2.69
N HIS A 61 5.16 -13.83 1.92
CA HIS A 61 5.43 -15.24 1.62
C HIS A 61 6.45 -15.78 2.63
N ILE A 62 6.00 -16.69 3.50
CA ILE A 62 6.83 -17.32 4.53
C ILE A 62 7.17 -18.75 4.11
N PRO A 63 8.45 -19.06 3.81
CA PRO A 63 8.88 -20.44 3.59
C PRO A 63 8.68 -21.28 4.85
N LEU A 64 8.15 -22.49 4.70
CA LEU A 64 7.90 -23.41 5.83
C LEU A 64 9.12 -23.62 6.75
N PRO A 65 10.38 -23.73 6.25
CA PRO A 65 11.55 -23.87 7.12
C PRO A 65 11.87 -22.64 7.99
N LEU A 66 11.32 -21.47 7.64
CA LEU A 66 11.51 -20.22 8.38
C LEU A 66 10.34 -19.93 9.33
N LEU A 67 9.24 -20.70 9.26
CA LEU A 67 8.01 -20.40 9.98
C LEU A 67 8.21 -20.32 11.51
N ASN A 68 9.05 -21.19 12.07
CA ASN A 68 9.37 -21.21 13.50
C ASN A 68 10.32 -20.08 13.94
N GLN A 69 10.88 -19.32 13.00
CA GLN A 69 11.78 -18.18 13.26
C GLN A 69 11.06 -16.84 13.06
N VAL A 70 9.83 -16.85 12.53
CA VAL A 70 9.04 -15.65 12.30
C VAL A 70 8.32 -15.28 13.60
N GLU A 71 8.46 -14.02 13.97
CA GLU A 71 7.70 -13.40 15.05
C GLU A 71 6.45 -12.73 14.48
N GLU A 72 5.32 -12.76 15.20
CA GLU A 72 4.11 -12.05 14.77
C GLU A 72 4.28 -10.52 14.85
N SER A 73 5.13 -10.07 15.79
CA SER A 73 5.37 -8.64 16.03
C SER A 73 5.88 -7.91 14.77
N GLY A 74 5.36 -6.70 14.57
CA GLY A 74 5.76 -5.81 13.47
C GLY A 74 4.91 -5.91 12.20
N PHE A 75 4.28 -7.05 11.90
CA PHE A 75 3.37 -7.16 10.72
C PHE A 75 2.16 -6.22 10.82
N GLU A 76 1.74 -5.91 12.06
CA GLU A 76 0.69 -4.95 12.39
C GLU A 76 0.90 -3.55 11.79
N TRP A 77 2.16 -3.14 11.58
CA TRP A 77 2.50 -1.80 11.06
C TRP A 77 2.35 -1.68 9.55
N GLN A 78 2.06 -2.76 8.84
CA GLN A 78 2.02 -2.83 7.38
C GLN A 78 3.27 -2.26 6.69
N ILE A 79 3.25 -2.21 5.37
CA ILE A 79 4.29 -1.55 4.55
C ILE A 79 4.22 -0.02 4.68
N PRO A 80 5.32 0.71 4.44
CA PRO A 80 5.35 2.16 4.64
C PRO A 80 4.28 2.91 3.83
N GLY A 81 3.98 2.47 2.60
CA GLY A 81 2.95 3.08 1.76
C GLY A 81 1.53 3.03 2.33
N LEU A 82 1.25 2.12 3.28
CA LEU A 82 -0.07 1.97 3.90
C LEU A 82 -0.12 2.45 5.37
N ARG A 83 1.02 2.79 5.96
CA ARG A 83 1.12 3.21 7.38
C ARG A 83 0.27 4.42 7.69
N ARG A 84 0.26 5.41 6.80
CA ARG A 84 -0.55 6.61 6.98
C ARG A 84 -2.03 6.27 7.15
N GLU A 85 -2.57 5.39 6.31
CA GLU A 85 -3.97 4.98 6.36
C GLU A 85 -4.27 4.16 7.61
N LEU A 86 -3.38 3.24 7.95
CA LEU A 86 -3.43 2.48 9.21
C LEU A 86 -3.48 3.40 10.44
N VAL A 87 -2.56 4.37 10.55
CA VAL A 87 -2.51 5.30 11.69
C VAL A 87 -3.78 6.14 11.77
N ILE A 88 -4.33 6.60 10.64
CA ILE A 88 -5.62 7.31 10.62
C ILE A 88 -6.75 6.41 11.14
N ALA A 89 -6.79 5.14 10.71
CA ALA A 89 -7.79 4.19 11.17
C ALA A 89 -7.66 3.91 12.68
N LEU A 90 -6.44 3.74 13.19
CA LEU A 90 -6.17 3.58 14.62
C LEU A 90 -6.59 4.81 15.43
N ILE A 91 -6.28 6.03 14.98
CA ILE A 91 -6.74 7.26 15.66
C ILE A 91 -8.28 7.30 15.69
N LYS A 92 -8.94 6.89 14.60
CA LYS A 92 -10.41 6.86 14.54
C LYS A 92 -11.01 5.80 15.47
N SER A 93 -10.35 4.66 15.66
CA SER A 93 -10.83 3.58 16.55
C SER A 93 -10.68 3.90 18.03
N LEU A 94 -9.85 4.89 18.41
CA LEU A 94 -9.69 5.32 19.81
C LEU A 94 -11.02 5.76 20.46
N PRO A 95 -11.18 5.56 21.78
CA PRO A 95 -12.30 6.09 22.55
C PRO A 95 -12.46 7.62 22.37
N LYS A 96 -13.71 8.10 22.37
CA LYS A 96 -14.05 9.52 22.12
C LYS A 96 -13.21 10.52 22.94
N PRO A 97 -12.92 10.32 24.24
CA PRO A 97 -12.09 11.25 25.00
C PRO A 97 -10.67 11.37 24.46
N VAL A 98 -10.06 10.25 24.09
CA VAL A 98 -8.68 10.18 23.61
C VAL A 98 -8.57 10.71 22.19
N ARG A 99 -9.51 10.31 21.31
CA ARG A 99 -9.52 10.69 19.88
C ARG A 99 -9.55 12.20 19.64
N ARG A 100 -10.21 12.97 20.52
CA ARG A 100 -10.30 14.44 20.42
C ARG A 100 -8.93 15.13 20.45
N ASN A 101 -7.93 14.51 21.08
CA ASN A 101 -6.57 15.06 21.17
C ASN A 101 -5.78 14.93 19.86
N PHE A 102 -6.30 14.19 18.87
CA PHE A 102 -5.62 13.87 17.61
C PHE A 102 -6.40 14.36 16.39
N VAL A 103 -7.25 15.37 16.56
CA VAL A 103 -8.02 15.96 15.46
C VAL A 103 -7.24 17.15 14.89
N PRO A 104 -7.01 17.22 13.55
CA PRO A 104 -7.38 16.25 12.52
C PRO A 104 -6.41 15.06 12.43
N ALA A 105 -6.92 13.83 12.43
CA ALA A 105 -6.11 12.60 12.39
C ALA A 105 -5.05 12.55 11.26
N PRO A 106 -5.34 13.04 10.03
CA PRO A 106 -4.34 13.07 8.96
C PRO A 106 -3.11 13.91 9.27
N ASN A 107 -3.20 14.93 10.13
CA ASN A 107 -2.03 15.75 10.47
C ASN A 107 -1.00 14.99 11.29
N TYR A 108 -1.47 14.09 12.16
CA TYR A 108 -0.60 13.24 12.99
C TYR A 108 -0.02 12.06 12.19
N ALA A 109 -0.79 11.53 11.23
CA ALA A 109 -0.39 10.40 10.40
C ALA A 109 0.65 10.75 9.31
N LYS A 110 0.86 12.04 8.99
CA LYS A 110 1.84 12.48 7.97
C LYS A 110 3.29 12.09 8.24
N ARG A 111 3.61 11.68 9.48
CA ARG A 111 4.96 11.32 9.92
C ARG A 111 5.29 9.83 9.78
N PHE A 112 4.31 9.01 9.37
CA PHE A 112 4.40 7.55 9.38
C PHE A 112 4.24 6.95 7.99
#